data_AF-U1PGK6-F1
#
_entry.id   AF-U1PGK6-F1
#
_cell.length_a   1.000
_cell.length_b   1.000
_cell.length_c   1.000
_cell.angle_alpha   90.00
_cell.angle_beta   90.00
_cell.angle_gamma   90.00
#
_symmetry.space_group_name_H-M   'P 1'
#
loop_
_entity.id
_entity.type
_entity.pdbx_description
1 polymer ?
#
loop_
_entity_poly.entity_id
_entity_poly.type
_entity_poly.pdbx_seq_one_letter_code
_entity_poly.pdbx_strand_id
1 'polypeptide(L)'
;MSHFLRTSTRFPSRPKTTERGSILPYVSVGAALVALVALTLMTALGDAILHRRDASNAADAAALAAARAWGDSIESNYGRSVNATSEDGLWKNAGKGLGYFAGPGAKRAAERYASLDGATLTAYSVDTVRGTVTVSVRTKSSVTGTNEQLTATSTAKIEFEDGACLSGGQVGFEINGTCVTRHPQSKGSDQKNNSKPTPHAGAKKAPFKTPEGMQKKARVSTHLVAT
;
A
#
# COMPACT_ATOMS: atom_id res chain seq x y z
N MET A 1 73.19 73.60 -16.75
CA MET A 1 73.73 72.23 -16.86
C MET A 1 72.57 71.26 -17.03
N SER A 2 72.72 70.31 -17.95
CA SER A 2 72.00 69.03 -18.05
C SER A 2 70.58 68.98 -18.67
N HIS A 3 70.61 68.67 -19.97
CA HIS A 3 69.79 67.73 -20.76
C HIS A 3 68.59 67.01 -20.12
N PHE A 4 67.48 66.92 -20.88
CA PHE A 4 66.94 65.71 -21.56
C PHE A 4 65.70 66.17 -22.38
N LEU A 5 65.75 66.27 -23.73
CA LEU A 5 65.31 65.26 -24.72
C LEU A 5 64.02 64.54 -24.27
N ARG A 6 62.91 64.43 -25.00
CA ARG A 6 62.67 64.35 -26.46
C ARG A 6 61.15 64.15 -26.65
N THR A 7 60.59 64.61 -27.78
CA THR A 7 59.60 63.87 -28.63
C THR A 7 58.18 63.65 -28.03
N SER A 8 57.02 63.87 -28.65
CA SER A 8 56.60 64.09 -30.04
C SER A 8 55.10 64.47 -30.08
N THR A 9 54.72 65.27 -31.07
CA THR A 9 53.51 65.14 -31.95
C THR A 9 52.13 64.72 -31.41
N ARG A 10 51.22 65.71 -31.38
CA ARG A 10 49.92 65.81 -32.11
C ARG A 10 49.07 64.55 -32.45
N PHE A 11 47.79 64.66 -32.06
CA PHE A 11 46.51 64.10 -32.59
C PHE A 11 46.18 62.59 -32.40
N PRO A 12 44.89 62.15 -32.44
CA PRO A 12 43.61 62.88 -32.50
C PRO A 12 42.54 62.43 -31.48
N SER A 13 41.48 63.23 -31.37
CA SER A 13 40.17 62.79 -30.89
C SER A 13 39.58 61.75 -31.85
N ARG A 14 39.21 60.57 -31.34
CA ARG A 14 38.06 59.82 -31.87
C ARG A 14 37.59 58.76 -30.87
N PRO A 15 36.35 58.82 -30.37
CA PRO A 15 35.71 57.62 -29.86
C PRO A 15 35.56 56.65 -31.05
N LYS A 16 35.99 55.40 -30.88
CA LYS A 16 35.63 54.33 -31.81
C LYS A 16 34.12 54.15 -31.74
N THR A 17 33.41 54.75 -32.69
CA THR A 17 32.15 54.23 -33.19
C THR A 17 32.42 52.82 -33.70
N THR A 18 32.31 51.83 -32.82
CA THR A 18 32.09 50.46 -33.26
C THR A 18 30.59 50.30 -33.35
N GLU A 19 30.04 50.69 -34.50
CA GLU A 19 28.77 50.13 -34.93
C GLU A 19 28.92 48.60 -34.97
N ARG A 20 28.26 47.94 -34.02
CA ARG A 20 27.66 46.61 -34.16
C ARG A 20 26.30 46.76 -33.48
N GLY A 21 25.31 47.31 -34.15
CA GLY A 21 24.71 46.64 -35.29
C GLY A 21 24.06 45.36 -34.79
N SER A 22 22.88 45.49 -34.16
CA SER A 22 21.86 44.45 -34.15
C SER A 22 22.23 43.05 -33.61
N ILE A 23 23.22 42.88 -32.72
CA ILE A 23 23.40 41.56 -32.06
C ILE A 23 22.31 41.34 -30.99
N LEU A 24 21.85 42.42 -30.35
CA LEU A 24 20.78 42.42 -29.36
C LEU A 24 19.49 41.72 -29.82
N PRO A 25 18.90 41.99 -31.01
CA PRO A 25 17.71 41.29 -31.47
C PRO A 25 17.96 39.81 -31.78
N TYR A 26 19.12 39.43 -32.32
CA TYR A 26 19.40 38.01 -32.56
C TYR A 26 19.65 37.24 -31.26
N VAL A 27 20.34 37.85 -30.30
CA VAL A 27 20.55 37.29 -28.97
C VAL A 27 19.25 37.23 -28.17
N SER A 28 18.36 38.23 -28.29
CA SER A 28 17.07 38.20 -27.62
C SER A 28 16.12 37.18 -28.24
N VAL A 29 16.10 37.02 -29.56
CA VAL A 29 15.34 35.96 -30.25
C VAL A 29 15.90 34.59 -29.88
N GLY A 30 17.23 34.43 -29.88
CA GLY A 30 17.89 33.20 -29.44
C GLY A 30 17.57 32.85 -27.98
N ALA A 31 17.65 33.82 -27.07
CA ALA A 31 17.30 33.64 -25.67
C ALA A 31 15.81 33.32 -25.47
N ALA A 32 14.92 33.95 -26.25
CA ALA A 32 13.50 33.65 -26.22
C ALA A 32 13.21 32.22 -26.68
N LEU A 33 13.87 31.74 -27.74
CA LEU A 33 13.74 30.35 -28.21
C LEU A 33 14.26 29.35 -27.17
N VAL A 34 15.43 29.61 -26.58
CA VAL A 34 15.97 28.76 -25.51
C VAL A 34 15.05 28.76 -24.29
N ALA A 35 14.50 29.91 -23.91
CA ALA A 35 13.53 30.00 -22.82
C ALA A 35 12.25 29.23 -23.15
N LEU A 36 11.76 29.28 -24.39
CA LEU A 36 10.59 28.54 -24.85
C LEU A 36 10.82 27.03 -24.83
N VAL A 37 11.99 26.58 -25.29
CA VAL A 37 12.41 25.16 -25.21
C VAL A 37 12.55 24.71 -23.76
N ALA A 38 13.14 25.55 -22.89
CA ALA A 38 13.23 25.24 -21.47
C ALA A 38 11.84 25.18 -20.81
N LEU A 39 10.93 26.09 -21.18
CA LEU A 39 9.55 26.09 -20.68
C LEU A 39 8.79 24.85 -21.14
N THR A 40 8.90 24.47 -22.41
CA THR A 40 8.25 23.27 -22.94
C THR A 40 8.83 21.99 -22.33
N LEU A 41 10.13 21.94 -22.07
CA LEU A 41 10.74 20.82 -21.35
C LEU A 41 10.26 20.78 -19.88
N MET A 42 10.18 21.92 -19.19
CA MET A 42 9.66 21.95 -17.81
C MET A 42 8.18 21.59 -17.71
N THR A 43 7.34 21.98 -18.69
CA THR A 43 5.92 21.62 -18.70
C THR A 43 5.69 20.18 -19.15
N ALA A 44 6.39 19.70 -20.19
CA ALA A 44 6.24 18.35 -20.70
C ALA A 44 6.79 17.28 -19.73
N LEU A 45 7.92 17.54 -19.05
CA LEU A 45 8.38 16.65 -17.98
C LEU A 45 7.49 16.75 -16.73
N GLY A 46 6.88 17.91 -16.46
CA GLY A 46 5.96 18.09 -15.33
C GLY A 46 4.73 17.18 -15.41
N ASP A 47 4.10 17.09 -16.59
CA ASP A 47 2.83 16.36 -16.76
C ASP A 47 3.01 14.83 -16.82
N ALA A 48 4.13 14.37 -17.37
CA ALA A 48 4.51 12.95 -17.34
C ALA A 48 4.82 12.45 -15.90
N ILE A 49 5.24 13.34 -14.99
CA ILE A 49 5.49 13.02 -13.58
C ILE A 49 4.20 13.06 -12.75
N LEU A 50 3.27 13.98 -13.07
CA LEU A 50 1.99 14.12 -12.35
C LEU A 50 1.10 12.89 -12.52
N HIS A 51 0.94 12.38 -13.74
CA HIS A 51 0.06 11.23 -13.97
C HIS A 51 0.59 9.91 -13.40
N ARG A 52 1.92 9.76 -13.27
CA ARG A 52 2.51 8.61 -12.58
C ARG A 52 2.13 8.59 -11.11
N ARG A 53 1.99 9.76 -10.48
CA ARG A 53 1.56 9.87 -9.08
C ARG A 53 0.11 9.46 -8.90
N ASP A 54 -0.78 9.83 -9.81
CA ASP A 54 -2.20 9.46 -9.73
C ASP A 54 -2.37 7.93 -9.78
N ALA A 55 -1.69 7.27 -10.73
CA ALA A 55 -1.71 5.82 -10.84
C ALA A 55 -1.13 5.15 -9.57
N SER A 56 0.02 5.60 -9.08
CA SER A 56 0.64 5.07 -7.87
C SER A 56 -0.23 5.27 -6.64
N ASN A 57 -0.81 6.45 -6.43
CA ASN A 57 -1.69 6.74 -5.30
C ASN A 57 -2.94 5.86 -5.33
N ALA A 58 -3.55 5.67 -6.51
CA ALA A 58 -4.68 4.77 -6.67
C ALA A 58 -4.32 3.30 -6.38
N ALA A 59 -3.13 2.85 -6.80
CA ALA A 59 -2.66 1.50 -6.50
C ALA A 59 -2.40 1.31 -5.00
N ASP A 60 -1.74 2.27 -4.36
CA ASP A 60 -1.42 2.27 -2.93
C ASP A 60 -2.70 2.26 -2.09
N ALA A 61 -3.65 3.14 -2.39
CA ALA A 61 -4.94 3.20 -1.73
C ALA A 61 -5.72 1.88 -1.89
N ALA A 62 -5.73 1.31 -3.09
CA ALA A 62 -6.42 0.05 -3.35
C ALA A 62 -5.76 -1.15 -2.65
N ALA A 63 -4.43 -1.25 -2.67
CA ALA A 63 -3.68 -2.31 -1.97
C ALA A 63 -3.89 -2.23 -0.46
N LEU A 64 -3.77 -1.04 0.12
CA LEU A 64 -3.94 -0.81 1.54
C LEU A 64 -5.40 -1.07 1.98
N ALA A 65 -6.38 -0.65 1.17
CA ALA A 65 -7.80 -0.93 1.44
C ALA A 65 -8.11 -2.43 1.41
N ALA A 66 -7.52 -3.17 0.47
CA ALA A 66 -7.67 -4.61 0.40
C ALA A 66 -7.06 -5.31 1.61
N ALA A 67 -5.85 -4.91 2.01
CA ALA A 67 -5.19 -5.42 3.20
C ALA A 67 -5.98 -5.10 4.47
N ARG A 68 -6.54 -3.89 4.59
CA ARG A 68 -7.41 -3.51 5.73
C ARG A 68 -8.66 -4.36 5.79
N ALA A 69 -9.38 -4.50 4.69
CA ALA A 69 -10.58 -5.35 4.65
C ALA A 69 -10.26 -6.83 4.97
N TRP A 70 -9.06 -7.30 4.64
CA TRP A 70 -8.59 -8.62 5.06
C TRP A 70 -8.29 -8.68 6.56
N GLY A 71 -7.60 -7.69 7.12
CA GLY A 71 -7.37 -7.55 8.56
C GLY A 71 -8.68 -7.47 9.35
N ASP A 72 -9.62 -6.63 8.94
CA ASP A 72 -10.95 -6.49 9.55
C ASP A 72 -11.72 -7.82 9.54
N SER A 73 -11.57 -8.62 8.47
CA SER A 73 -12.16 -9.95 8.38
C SER A 73 -11.56 -10.90 9.43
N ILE A 74 -10.25 -10.84 9.65
CA ILE A 74 -9.55 -11.62 10.69
C ILE A 74 -10.02 -11.18 12.07
N GLU A 75 -9.98 -9.88 12.38
CA GLU A 75 -10.39 -9.31 13.66
C GLU A 75 -11.87 -9.62 13.96
N SER A 76 -12.75 -9.51 12.97
CA SER A 76 -14.17 -9.82 13.11
C SER A 76 -14.42 -11.31 13.39
N ASN A 77 -13.70 -12.20 12.70
CA ASN A 77 -13.79 -13.64 12.95
C ASN A 77 -13.25 -14.00 14.33
N TYR A 78 -12.13 -13.41 14.72
CA TYR A 78 -11.56 -13.56 16.05
C TYR A 78 -12.54 -13.10 17.12
N GLY A 79 -13.14 -11.91 16.95
CA GLY A 79 -14.16 -11.35 17.82
C GLY A 79 -15.37 -12.28 17.99
N ARG A 80 -15.81 -12.94 16.90
CA ARG A 80 -16.87 -13.96 16.98
C ARG A 80 -16.43 -15.21 17.75
N SER A 81 -15.19 -15.63 17.58
CA SER A 81 -14.65 -16.79 18.28
C SER A 81 -14.51 -16.55 19.79
N VAL A 82 -13.93 -15.42 20.22
CA VAL A 82 -13.76 -15.12 21.65
C VAL A 82 -15.07 -14.85 22.39
N ASN A 83 -16.10 -14.41 21.67
CA ASN A 83 -17.46 -14.22 22.20
C ASN A 83 -18.38 -15.44 21.99
N ALA A 84 -17.85 -16.56 21.50
CA ALA A 84 -18.64 -17.76 21.30
C ALA A 84 -19.13 -18.31 22.65
N THR A 85 -20.35 -18.84 22.66
CA THR A 85 -20.95 -19.47 23.85
C THR A 85 -20.64 -20.98 23.95
N SER A 86 -19.75 -21.47 23.09
CA SER A 86 -19.31 -22.87 23.06
C SER A 86 -17.83 -22.98 22.70
N GLU A 87 -17.20 -24.04 23.20
CA GLU A 87 -15.80 -24.36 22.92
C GLU A 87 -15.53 -24.62 21.43
N ASP A 88 -16.42 -25.36 20.77
CA ASP A 88 -16.33 -25.56 19.32
C ASP A 88 -16.38 -24.22 18.56
N GLY A 89 -17.20 -23.27 19.03
CA GLY A 89 -17.31 -21.94 18.43
C GLY A 89 -16.04 -21.10 18.62
N LEU A 90 -15.40 -21.21 19.79
CA LEU A 90 -14.12 -20.57 20.07
C LEU A 90 -13.03 -21.09 19.12
N TRP A 91 -12.91 -22.41 18.98
CA TRP A 91 -11.83 -23.03 18.20
C TRP A 91 -12.13 -23.18 16.71
N LYS A 92 -13.35 -22.92 16.25
CA LYS A 92 -13.80 -23.11 14.85
C LYS A 92 -12.87 -22.52 13.79
N ASN A 93 -12.32 -21.34 14.08
CA ASN A 93 -11.48 -20.57 13.15
C ASN A 93 -9.98 -20.74 13.41
N ALA A 94 -9.59 -21.37 14.53
CA ALA A 94 -8.19 -21.64 14.82
C ALA A 94 -7.64 -22.68 13.84
N GLY A 95 -6.41 -22.48 13.36
CA GLY A 95 -5.76 -23.38 12.43
C GLY A 95 -6.19 -23.20 10.98
N LYS A 96 -7.15 -22.29 10.70
CA LYS A 96 -7.51 -21.93 9.33
C LYS A 96 -6.36 -21.15 8.70
N GLY A 97 -6.08 -21.47 7.43
CA GLY A 97 -5.07 -20.74 6.66
C GLY A 97 -5.46 -19.28 6.48
N LEU A 98 -4.46 -18.40 6.37
CA LEU A 98 -4.67 -16.95 6.25
C LEU A 98 -5.59 -16.56 5.07
N GLY A 99 -5.53 -17.34 3.98
CA GLY A 99 -6.40 -17.19 2.81
C GLY A 99 -7.90 -17.38 3.06
N TYR A 100 -8.28 -18.13 4.10
CA TYR A 100 -9.68 -18.28 4.48
C TYR A 100 -10.34 -16.93 4.81
N PHE A 101 -9.55 -15.99 5.34
CA PHE A 101 -10.01 -14.66 5.74
C PHE A 101 -9.93 -13.63 4.61
N ALA A 102 -9.20 -13.93 3.53
CA ALA A 102 -9.00 -13.07 2.36
C ALA A 102 -10.21 -13.07 1.40
N GLY A 103 -11.42 -13.13 1.96
CA GLY A 103 -12.66 -13.29 1.21
C GLY A 103 -12.94 -12.16 0.21
N PRO A 104 -14.09 -12.21 -0.51
CA PRO A 104 -14.40 -11.26 -1.58
C PRO A 104 -14.51 -9.80 -1.12
N GLY A 105 -14.52 -9.54 0.19
CA GLY A 105 -14.47 -8.18 0.74
C GLY A 105 -13.18 -7.44 0.40
N ALA A 106 -12.02 -8.12 0.42
CA ALA A 106 -10.73 -7.50 0.14
C ALA A 106 -10.62 -7.01 -1.32
N LYS A 107 -11.04 -7.84 -2.28
CA LYS A 107 -11.09 -7.45 -3.70
C LYS A 107 -12.07 -6.30 -3.93
N ARG A 108 -13.28 -6.36 -3.35
CA ARG A 108 -14.28 -5.28 -3.47
C ARG A 108 -13.80 -3.96 -2.87
N ALA A 109 -13.05 -4.01 -1.77
CA ALA A 109 -12.40 -2.83 -1.20
C ALA A 109 -11.36 -2.26 -2.18
N ALA A 110 -10.50 -3.11 -2.75
CA ALA A 110 -9.54 -2.68 -3.78
C ALA A 110 -10.24 -1.98 -4.96
N GLU A 111 -11.29 -2.59 -5.52
CA GLU A 111 -12.07 -2.07 -6.65
C GLU A 111 -12.71 -0.71 -6.33
N ARG A 112 -13.29 -0.58 -5.13
CA ARG A 112 -13.92 0.65 -4.67
C ARG A 112 -12.91 1.77 -4.52
N TYR A 113 -11.78 1.53 -3.87
CA TYR A 113 -10.78 2.58 -3.64
C TYR A 113 -10.05 2.95 -4.92
N ALA A 114 -9.69 1.98 -5.77
CA ALA A 114 -9.18 2.29 -7.11
C ALA A 114 -10.14 3.20 -7.89
N SER A 115 -11.46 2.91 -7.82
CA SER A 115 -12.47 3.70 -8.50
C SER A 115 -12.63 5.12 -7.96
N LEU A 116 -12.50 5.31 -6.64
CA LEU A 116 -12.52 6.62 -5.98
C LEU A 116 -11.31 7.47 -6.40
N ASP A 117 -10.16 6.83 -6.60
CA ASP A 117 -8.92 7.47 -7.05
C ASP A 117 -8.78 7.53 -8.59
N GLY A 118 -9.90 7.47 -9.31
CA GLY A 118 -9.90 7.67 -10.76
C GLY A 118 -9.25 6.54 -11.56
N ALA A 119 -9.11 5.35 -10.99
CA ALA A 119 -8.52 4.18 -11.63
C ALA A 119 -9.49 2.98 -11.68
N THR A 120 -9.14 1.97 -12.46
CA THR A 120 -9.84 0.70 -12.58
C THR A 120 -8.88 -0.41 -12.20
N LEU A 121 -9.35 -1.36 -11.40
CA LEU A 121 -8.58 -2.54 -11.03
C LEU A 121 -8.32 -3.40 -12.29
N THR A 122 -7.05 -3.68 -12.59
CA THR A 122 -6.65 -4.54 -13.73
C THR A 122 -6.13 -5.90 -13.28
N ALA A 123 -5.47 -5.96 -12.12
CA ALA A 123 -5.04 -7.22 -11.51
C ALA A 123 -5.15 -7.17 -9.99
N TYR A 124 -5.42 -8.34 -9.40
CA TYR A 124 -5.53 -8.52 -7.96
C TYR A 124 -5.00 -9.91 -7.60
N SER A 125 -4.07 -9.97 -6.65
CA SER A 125 -3.57 -11.23 -6.12
C SER A 125 -3.33 -11.13 -4.61
N VAL A 126 -3.50 -12.27 -3.93
CA VAL A 126 -3.25 -12.40 -2.49
C VAL A 126 -2.22 -13.52 -2.30
N ASP A 127 -1.10 -13.19 -1.68
CA ASP A 127 -0.14 -14.17 -1.18
C ASP A 127 -0.48 -14.45 0.29
N THR A 128 -1.08 -15.62 0.52
CA THR A 128 -1.54 -16.06 1.83
C THR A 128 -0.41 -16.59 2.70
N VAL A 129 0.76 -16.85 2.12
CA VAL A 129 1.97 -17.26 2.85
C VAL A 129 2.67 -16.03 3.42
N ARG A 130 2.80 -14.97 2.62
CA ARG A 130 3.45 -13.71 3.03
C ARG A 130 2.51 -12.74 3.73
N GLY A 131 1.20 -12.96 3.65
CA GLY A 131 0.20 -12.02 4.16
C GLY A 131 0.16 -10.73 3.34
N THR A 132 0.38 -10.81 2.03
CA THR A 132 0.45 -9.64 1.15
C THR A 132 -0.65 -9.64 0.10
N VAL A 133 -1.16 -8.45 -0.21
CA VAL A 133 -2.12 -8.22 -1.30
C VAL A 133 -1.44 -7.32 -2.33
N THR A 134 -1.39 -7.79 -3.58
CA THR A 134 -0.85 -7.02 -4.70
C THR A 134 -1.99 -6.59 -5.61
N VAL A 135 -2.01 -5.29 -5.92
CA VAL A 135 -3.06 -4.64 -6.70
C VAL A 135 -2.41 -3.90 -7.86
N SER A 136 -2.88 -4.17 -9.07
CA SER A 136 -2.55 -3.36 -10.25
C SER A 136 -3.79 -2.61 -10.71
N VAL A 137 -3.60 -1.33 -11.03
CA VAL A 137 -4.66 -0.44 -11.50
C VAL A 137 -4.28 0.19 -12.83
N ARG A 138 -5.29 0.72 -13.51
CA ARG A 138 -5.14 1.55 -14.70
C ARG A 138 -5.95 2.84 -14.54
N THR A 139 -5.36 4.00 -14.83
CA THR A 139 -6.07 5.29 -14.76
C THR A 139 -7.23 5.33 -15.76
N LYS A 140 -8.34 5.98 -15.38
CA LYS A 140 -9.50 6.17 -16.27
C LYS A 140 -9.23 7.27 -17.31
N SER A 141 -8.49 8.31 -16.91
CA SER A 141 -7.99 9.35 -17.82
C SER A 141 -6.73 8.88 -18.55
N SER A 142 -6.59 9.34 -19.79
CA SER A 142 -5.34 9.24 -20.54
C SER A 142 -4.39 10.37 -20.15
N VAL A 143 -3.10 10.16 -20.40
CA VAL A 143 -2.06 11.19 -20.27
C VAL A 143 -2.37 12.33 -21.26
N THR A 144 -2.26 13.58 -20.80
CA THR A 144 -2.49 14.75 -21.65
C THR A 144 -1.63 14.68 -22.92
N GLY A 145 -2.25 14.81 -24.10
CA GLY A 145 -1.56 14.73 -25.39
C GLY A 145 -1.33 13.31 -25.91
N THR A 146 -1.80 12.26 -25.20
CA THR A 146 -1.79 10.88 -25.69
C THR A 146 -3.15 10.18 -25.45
N ASN A 147 -3.34 9.01 -26.07
CA ASN A 147 -4.46 8.11 -25.79
C ASN A 147 -4.07 6.98 -24.81
N GLU A 148 -2.95 7.12 -24.11
CA GLU A 148 -2.43 6.08 -23.22
C GLU A 148 -2.93 6.27 -21.79
N GLN A 149 -3.38 5.17 -21.19
CA GLN A 149 -3.73 5.10 -19.77
C GLN A 149 -2.55 4.53 -18.98
N LEU A 150 -2.25 5.12 -17.83
CA LEU A 150 -1.13 4.66 -17.00
C LEU A 150 -1.54 3.48 -16.15
N THR A 151 -0.55 2.64 -15.84
CA THR A 151 -0.71 1.51 -14.92
C THR A 151 0.26 1.63 -13.77
N ALA A 152 -0.18 1.19 -12.59
CA ALA A 152 0.65 1.11 -11.40
C ALA A 152 0.31 -0.17 -10.64
N THR A 153 1.30 -0.70 -9.94
CA THR A 153 1.14 -1.87 -9.08
C THR A 153 1.67 -1.50 -7.70
N SER A 154 0.92 -1.90 -6.66
CA SER A 154 1.30 -1.72 -5.27
C SER A 154 0.99 -2.97 -4.47
N THR A 155 1.77 -3.17 -3.41
CA THR A 155 1.65 -4.32 -2.51
C THR A 155 1.50 -3.83 -1.08
N ALA A 156 0.50 -4.35 -0.38
CA ALA A 156 0.28 -4.10 1.04
C ALA A 156 0.39 -5.40 1.84
N LYS A 157 0.88 -5.32 3.06
CA LYS A 157 1.03 -6.45 3.98
C LYS A 157 0.13 -6.29 5.20
N ILE A 158 -0.36 -7.41 5.71
CA ILE A 158 -1.02 -7.50 7.02
C ILE A 158 -0.03 -8.02 8.07
N GLU A 159 -0.10 -7.47 9.28
CA GLU A 159 0.75 -7.84 10.41
C GLU A 159 -0.09 -7.99 11.68
N PHE A 160 0.18 -9.06 12.42
CA PHE A 160 -0.56 -9.39 13.64
C PHE A 160 0.12 -8.72 14.83
N GLU A 161 -0.60 -7.85 15.52
CA GLU A 161 -0.07 -7.02 16.61
C GLU A 161 -0.38 -7.60 17.98
N ASP A 162 -1.61 -8.08 18.18
CA ASP A 162 -2.06 -8.66 19.46
C ASP A 162 -3.25 -9.61 19.24
N GLY A 163 -3.47 -10.51 20.20
CA GLY A 163 -4.61 -11.42 20.32
C GLY A 163 -4.63 -12.58 19.32
N ALA A 164 -4.51 -12.28 18.02
CA ALA A 164 -4.37 -13.27 16.96
C ALA A 164 -2.91 -13.39 16.53
N CYS A 165 -2.51 -14.58 16.10
CA CYS A 165 -1.15 -14.87 15.67
C CYS A 165 -1.13 -15.71 14.40
N LEU A 166 0.02 -15.74 13.73
CA LEU A 166 0.26 -16.57 12.54
C LEU A 166 1.37 -17.57 12.82
N SER A 167 1.10 -18.87 12.63
CA SER A 167 2.11 -19.93 12.71
C SER A 167 1.93 -20.91 11.57
N GLY A 168 2.97 -21.11 10.77
CA GLY A 168 2.92 -22.00 9.59
C GLY A 168 1.83 -21.64 8.57
N GLY A 169 1.51 -20.34 8.43
CA GLY A 169 0.43 -19.86 7.55
C GLY A 169 -0.99 -20.06 8.10
N GLN A 170 -1.12 -20.54 9.34
CA GLN A 170 -2.39 -20.75 10.03
C GLN A 170 -2.61 -19.68 11.10
N VAL A 171 -3.83 -19.14 11.15
CA VAL A 171 -4.24 -18.17 12.16
C VAL A 171 -4.60 -18.90 13.45
N GLY A 172 -4.06 -18.41 14.57
CA GLY A 172 -4.30 -18.94 15.91
C GLY A 172 -4.56 -17.85 16.94
N PHE A 173 -4.72 -18.27 18.19
CA PHE A 173 -4.78 -17.40 19.35
C PHE A 173 -3.39 -17.20 19.92
N GLU A 174 -3.01 -15.95 20.21
CA GLU A 174 -1.85 -15.68 21.04
C GLU A 174 -2.23 -15.87 22.51
N ILE A 175 -1.60 -16.84 23.16
CA ILE A 175 -1.84 -17.15 24.57
C ILE A 175 -0.48 -17.21 25.25
N ASN A 176 -0.23 -16.28 26.17
CA ASN A 176 1.03 -16.18 26.91
C ASN A 176 2.27 -16.18 25.97
N GLY A 177 2.20 -15.45 24.85
CA GLY A 177 3.28 -15.37 23.85
C GLY A 177 3.44 -16.62 22.96
N THR A 178 2.58 -17.62 23.09
CA THR A 178 2.58 -18.80 22.22
C THR A 178 1.43 -18.75 21.24
N CYS A 179 1.72 -19.03 19.97
CA CYS A 179 0.69 -19.11 18.94
C CYS A 179 0.00 -20.48 18.94
N VAL A 180 -1.26 -20.52 19.36
CA VAL A 180 -2.04 -21.75 19.48
C VAL A 180 -3.03 -21.85 18.32
N THR A 181 -2.74 -22.74 17.38
CA THR A 181 -3.53 -22.95 16.15
C THR A 181 -4.47 -24.15 16.23
N ARG A 182 -4.46 -24.91 17.33
CA ARG A 182 -5.37 -26.04 17.56
C ARG A 182 -5.82 -26.08 19.00
N HIS A 183 -6.99 -26.68 19.23
CA HIS A 183 -7.49 -26.93 20.57
C HIS A 183 -6.50 -27.83 21.36
N PRO A 184 -5.98 -27.39 22.53
CA PRO A 184 -5.00 -28.16 23.30
C PRO A 184 -5.46 -29.55 23.76
N GLN A 185 -6.77 -29.79 23.90
CA GLN A 185 -7.28 -31.12 24.25
C GLN A 185 -7.47 -32.06 23.05
N SER A 186 -7.03 -31.69 21.84
CA SER A 186 -7.01 -32.56 20.66
C SER A 186 -5.87 -33.61 20.71
N LYS A 187 -5.67 -34.27 21.86
CA LYS A 187 -4.96 -35.55 21.90
C LYS A 187 -5.99 -36.68 21.88
N GLY A 188 -6.20 -37.25 20.68
CA GLY A 188 -6.84 -38.55 20.50
C GLY A 188 -8.36 -38.53 20.40
N SER A 189 -8.90 -38.21 19.23
CA SER A 189 -10.16 -38.80 18.77
C SER A 189 -9.94 -40.27 18.38
N ASP A 190 -9.48 -41.07 19.35
CA ASP A 190 -9.44 -42.53 19.34
C ASP A 190 -9.91 -43.01 20.71
N GLN A 191 -11.16 -42.70 21.06
CA GLN A 191 -11.86 -43.45 22.09
C GLN A 191 -13.21 -43.89 21.56
N LYS A 192 -13.13 -44.99 20.81
CA LYS A 192 -14.21 -45.96 20.66
C LYS A 192 -14.75 -46.29 22.05
N ASN A 193 -15.88 -45.70 22.42
CA ASN A 193 -16.68 -46.21 23.52
C ASN A 193 -18.16 -46.09 23.15
N ASN A 194 -18.70 -47.25 22.74
CA ASN A 194 -20.12 -47.55 22.76
C ASN A 194 -20.69 -47.16 24.13
N SER A 195 -21.47 -46.10 24.20
CA SER A 195 -22.46 -45.91 25.26
C SER A 195 -23.60 -45.07 24.70
N LYS A 196 -24.72 -45.76 24.51
CA LYS A 196 -26.03 -45.24 24.11
C LYS A 196 -26.39 -44.00 24.94
N PRO A 197 -26.80 -42.87 24.34
CA PRO A 197 -27.16 -41.69 25.11
C PRO A 197 -28.55 -41.89 25.73
N THR A 198 -28.62 -41.92 27.06
CA THR A 198 -29.85 -41.71 27.82
C THR A 198 -30.18 -40.21 27.82
N PRO A 199 -31.43 -39.81 27.52
CA PRO A 199 -31.80 -38.40 27.48
C PRO A 199 -32.07 -37.89 28.90
N HIS A 200 -31.07 -37.25 29.52
CA HIS A 200 -31.31 -36.43 30.71
C HIS A 200 -31.57 -34.99 30.29
N ALA A 201 -32.85 -34.64 30.23
CA ALA A 201 -33.34 -33.28 30.19
C ALA A 201 -32.95 -32.55 31.48
N GLY A 202 -32.44 -31.31 31.36
CA GLY A 202 -32.54 -30.32 32.43
C GLY A 202 -31.26 -29.80 33.09
N ALA A 203 -30.05 -30.17 32.65
CA ALA A 203 -28.84 -29.50 33.14
C ALA A 203 -28.65 -28.16 32.39
N LYS A 204 -28.97 -27.04 33.06
CA LYS A 204 -28.65 -25.68 32.58
C LYS A 204 -27.13 -25.58 32.45
N LYS A 205 -26.59 -25.85 31.25
CA LYS A 205 -25.16 -25.84 30.95
C LYS A 205 -24.58 -24.52 31.45
N ALA A 206 -23.61 -24.57 32.37
CA ALA A 206 -22.93 -23.37 32.83
C ALA A 206 -22.43 -22.60 31.60
N PRO A 207 -22.61 -21.26 31.55
CA PRO A 207 -22.19 -20.48 30.39
C PRO A 207 -20.70 -20.71 30.16
N PHE A 208 -20.35 -21.10 28.93
CA PHE A 208 -18.97 -21.26 28.52
C PHE A 208 -18.22 -19.95 28.79
N LYS A 209 -17.06 -20.05 29.46
CA LYS A 209 -16.18 -18.92 29.70
C LYS A 209 -14.94 -19.07 28.83
N THR A 210 -14.62 -18.01 28.11
CA THR A 210 -13.40 -17.93 27.30
C THR A 210 -12.17 -18.10 28.21
N PRO A 211 -11.21 -18.98 27.85
CA PRO A 211 -10.00 -19.18 28.64
C PRO A 211 -9.25 -17.88 28.95
N GLU A 212 -8.62 -17.82 30.12
CA GLU A 212 -7.75 -16.70 30.49
C GLU A 212 -6.63 -16.53 29.45
N GLY A 213 -6.32 -15.29 29.09
CA GLY A 213 -5.34 -14.95 28.05
C GLY A 213 -5.94 -14.75 26.65
N MET A 214 -7.13 -15.29 26.34
CA MET A 214 -7.79 -15.10 25.02
C MET A 214 -8.73 -13.89 24.95
N GLN A 215 -8.91 -13.16 26.06
CA GLN A 215 -9.87 -12.05 26.13
C GLN A 215 -9.38 -10.78 25.42
N LYS A 216 -8.11 -10.75 25.02
CA LYS A 216 -7.57 -9.65 24.22
C LYS A 216 -8.24 -9.60 22.87
N LYS A 217 -8.55 -8.39 22.39
CA LYS A 217 -9.02 -8.18 21.02
C LYS A 217 -7.86 -8.43 20.05
N ALA A 218 -8.15 -9.15 18.96
CA ALA A 218 -7.19 -9.22 17.87
C ALA A 218 -6.98 -7.83 17.26
N ARG A 219 -5.73 -7.52 16.94
CA ARG A 219 -5.36 -6.31 16.22
C ARG A 219 -4.46 -6.68 15.05
N VAL A 220 -4.83 -6.26 13.86
CA VAL A 220 -4.09 -6.47 12.62
C VAL A 220 -3.75 -5.11 12.02
N SER A 221 -2.47 -4.79 11.93
CA SER A 221 -2.00 -3.58 11.26
C SER A 221 -1.76 -3.85 9.78
N THR A 222 -1.77 -2.79 8.97
CA THR A 222 -1.50 -2.89 7.54
C THR A 222 -0.57 -1.78 7.09
N HIS A 223 0.35 -2.12 6.18
CA HIS A 223 1.32 -1.17 5.63
C HIS A 223 1.67 -1.53 4.19
N LEU A 224 2.11 -0.54 3.42
CA LEU A 224 2.64 -0.76 2.07
C LEU A 224 4.03 -1.40 2.17
N VAL A 225 4.34 -2.30 1.25
CA VAL A 225 5.65 -2.92 1.10
C VAL A 225 6.32 -2.29 -0.10
N ALA A 226 7.53 -1.77 0.08
CA ALA A 226 8.34 -1.33 -1.04
C ALA A 226 8.68 -2.55 -1.90
N THR A 227 8.22 -2.54 -3.15
CA THR A 227 8.59 -3.52 -4.18
C THR A 227 9.93 -3.20 -4.80
#